data_AF-A0A0H2MVS7-F1
#
_entry.id   AF-A0A0H2MVS7-F1
#
_cell.length_a   1.000
_cell.length_b   1.000
_cell.length_c   1.000
_cell.angle_alpha   90.00
_cell.angle_beta   90.00
_cell.angle_gamma   90.00
#
_symmetry.space_group_name_H-M   'P 1'
#
loop_
_entity.id
_entity.type
_entity.pdbx_description
1 polymer ?
#
loop_
_entity_poly.entity_id
_entity_poly.type
_entity_poly.pdbx_seq_one_letter_code
_entity_poly.pdbx_strand_id
1 'polypeptide(L)'
;MVFSTFQFLVTTLLAVVCARAISLSEGDIPVLALVIPALWIFPQGGVIGLVLMAAMTSYGLTLPHQPITLSVGLWVLFPLLMVAFSRRSSLSVILTSFLIVATLLIGIMVTQAGGKLAGEPIVTLIQTCAVAVIWWAASHWKPSNTHSWWALGLILPLWLADLSYAALIALCITGIMASMESLSKLQTFRWSKLLCWTLPTVGFAALVVSPSIEVPNPVFVVWICLLGTAWMTDYILRSVEENQDI
;
A
#
# COMPACT_ATOMS: atom_id res chain seq x y z
N MET A 1 -3.92 -18.94 -17.11
CA MET A 1 -3.95 -17.59 -17.72
C MET A 1 -5.27 -16.89 -17.47
N VAL A 2 -6.42 -17.34 -18.02
CA VAL A 2 -7.72 -16.65 -17.85
C VAL A 2 -8.11 -16.44 -16.37
N PHE A 3 -8.04 -17.50 -15.56
CA PHE A 3 -8.33 -17.42 -14.12
C PHE A 3 -7.42 -16.42 -13.38
N SER A 4 -6.12 -16.42 -13.70
CA SER A 4 -5.11 -15.55 -13.11
C SER A 4 -5.36 -14.08 -13.45
N THR A 5 -5.70 -13.81 -14.72
CA THR A 5 -6.06 -12.46 -15.20
C THR A 5 -7.35 -11.98 -14.56
N PHE A 6 -8.36 -12.84 -14.44
CA PHE A 6 -9.61 -12.51 -13.77
C PHE A 6 -9.37 -12.17 -12.29
N GLN A 7 -8.60 -12.98 -11.58
CA GLN A 7 -8.23 -12.73 -10.19
C GLN A 7 -7.45 -11.42 -10.03
N PHE A 8 -6.53 -11.12 -10.95
CA PHE A 8 -5.84 -9.84 -10.98
C PHE A 8 -6.81 -8.66 -11.13
N LEU A 9 -7.75 -8.73 -12.09
CA LEU A 9 -8.78 -7.70 -12.30
C LEU A 9 -9.65 -7.50 -11.06
N VAL A 10 -10.11 -8.58 -10.44
CA VAL A 10 -10.87 -8.52 -9.19
C VAL A 10 -10.05 -7.85 -8.08
N THR A 11 -8.77 -8.20 -7.96
CA THR A 11 -7.87 -7.59 -6.95
C THR A 11 -7.69 -6.09 -7.20
N THR A 12 -7.56 -5.67 -8.45
CA THR A 12 -7.48 -4.24 -8.80
C THR A 12 -8.78 -3.50 -8.51
N LEU A 13 -9.93 -4.12 -8.78
CA LEU A 13 -11.24 -3.55 -8.45
C LEU A 13 -11.42 -3.41 -6.94
N LEU A 14 -10.99 -4.42 -6.15
CA LEU A 14 -11.00 -4.34 -4.69
C LEU A 14 -10.13 -3.19 -4.18
N ALA A 15 -8.98 -2.90 -4.81
CA ALA A 15 -8.16 -1.74 -4.44
C ALA A 15 -8.86 -0.42 -4.72
N VAL A 16 -9.56 -0.28 -5.84
CA VAL A 16 -10.40 0.89 -6.16
C VAL A 16 -11.50 1.05 -5.12
N VAL A 17 -12.25 -0.02 -4.84
CA VAL A 17 -13.35 -0.01 -3.87
C VAL A 17 -12.83 0.33 -2.47
N CYS A 18 -11.68 -0.23 -2.07
CA CYS A 18 -11.04 0.06 -0.79
C CYS A 18 -10.66 1.53 -0.67
N ALA A 19 -9.96 2.10 -1.66
CA ALA A 19 -9.57 3.51 -1.63
C ALA A 19 -10.79 4.44 -1.56
N ARG A 20 -11.85 4.13 -2.32
CA ARG A 20 -13.11 4.88 -2.28
C ARG A 20 -13.81 4.75 -0.94
N ALA A 21 -13.88 3.55 -0.37
CA ALA A 21 -14.48 3.31 0.94
C ALA A 21 -13.73 4.05 2.06
N ILE A 22 -12.40 4.05 2.03
CA ILE A 22 -11.57 4.83 2.96
C ILE A 22 -11.93 6.31 2.85
N SER A 23 -12.02 6.84 1.63
CA SER A 23 -12.35 8.26 1.42
C SER A 23 -13.77 8.64 1.86
N LEU A 24 -14.76 7.78 1.63
CA LEU A 24 -16.15 8.04 2.02
C LEU A 24 -16.38 7.87 3.53
N SER A 25 -15.47 7.18 4.22
CA SER A 25 -15.49 7.02 5.67
C SER A 25 -14.99 8.26 6.42
N GLU A 26 -14.52 9.31 5.72
CA GLU A 26 -14.01 10.57 6.28
C GLU A 26 -12.96 10.42 7.40
N GLY A 27 -12.25 9.27 7.44
CA GLY A 27 -11.26 8.97 8.48
C GLY A 27 -11.83 8.34 9.75
N ASP A 28 -13.15 8.16 9.85
CA ASP A 28 -13.81 7.38 10.92
C ASP A 28 -13.71 5.87 10.64
N ILE A 29 -12.47 5.41 10.46
CA ILE A 29 -12.17 4.01 10.21
C ILE A 29 -11.61 3.46 11.52
N PRO A 30 -12.34 2.58 12.22
CA PRO A 30 -11.80 1.91 13.39
C PRO A 30 -10.55 1.15 12.97
N VAL A 31 -9.49 1.28 13.75
CA VAL A 31 -8.20 0.58 13.54
C VAL A 31 -8.41 -0.92 13.31
N LEU A 32 -9.45 -1.48 13.92
CA LEU A 32 -9.88 -2.86 13.75
C LEU A 32 -10.06 -3.27 12.27
N ALA A 33 -10.58 -2.38 11.41
CA ALA A 33 -10.79 -2.67 9.99
C ALA A 33 -9.48 -2.97 9.24
N LEU A 34 -8.38 -2.36 9.67
CA LEU A 34 -7.05 -2.55 9.09
C LEU A 34 -6.28 -3.70 9.75
N VAL A 35 -6.66 -4.05 10.98
CA VAL A 35 -6.04 -5.15 11.75
C VAL A 35 -6.65 -6.50 11.38
N ILE A 36 -7.93 -6.58 10.99
CA ILE A 36 -8.58 -7.83 10.57
C ILE A 36 -7.79 -8.59 9.49
N PRO A 37 -7.33 -7.95 8.40
CA PRO A 37 -6.49 -8.62 7.41
C PRO A 37 -5.17 -9.14 7.99
N ALA A 38 -4.51 -8.37 8.85
CA ALA A 38 -3.30 -8.83 9.53
C ALA A 38 -3.56 -10.03 10.46
N LEU A 39 -4.66 -10.01 11.22
CA LEU A 39 -5.10 -11.10 12.08
C LEU A 39 -5.46 -12.36 11.29
N TRP A 40 -6.03 -12.22 10.09
CA TRP A 40 -6.39 -13.34 9.21
C TRP A 40 -5.16 -14.13 8.74
N ILE A 41 -4.00 -13.47 8.63
CA ILE A 41 -2.73 -14.11 8.24
C ILE A 41 -1.75 -14.31 9.40
N PHE A 42 -2.10 -13.84 10.59
CA PHE A 42 -1.31 -14.01 11.82
C PHE A 42 -0.80 -15.44 12.07
N PRO A 43 -1.59 -16.53 11.88
CA PRO A 43 -1.13 -17.89 12.14
C PRO A 43 0.08 -18.33 11.30
N GLN A 44 0.35 -17.63 10.20
CA GLN A 44 1.39 -17.97 9.23
C GLN A 44 2.69 -17.18 9.45
N GLY A 45 2.59 -15.97 10.02
CA GLY A 45 3.64 -14.96 9.90
C GLY A 45 4.71 -15.00 11.00
N GLY A 46 4.46 -15.66 12.13
CA GLY A 46 5.35 -15.59 13.30
C GLY A 46 5.72 -14.14 13.63
N VAL A 47 7.03 -13.82 13.67
CA VAL A 47 7.52 -12.45 13.87
C VAL A 47 7.11 -11.50 12.74
N ILE A 48 7.08 -11.95 11.48
CA ILE A 48 6.67 -11.12 10.33
C ILE A 48 5.19 -10.75 10.45
N GLY A 49 4.34 -11.67 10.91
CA GLY A 49 2.92 -11.41 11.18
C GLY A 49 2.72 -10.38 12.29
N LEU A 50 3.50 -10.46 13.37
CA LEU A 50 3.51 -9.47 14.45
C LEU A 50 3.96 -8.09 13.96
N VAL A 51 5.03 -8.03 13.17
CA VAL A 51 5.55 -6.78 12.58
C VAL A 51 4.51 -6.16 11.65
N LEU A 52 3.87 -6.96 10.79
CA LEU A 52 2.79 -6.50 9.91
C LEU A 52 1.61 -5.94 10.73
N MET A 53 1.19 -6.65 11.76
CA MET A 53 0.09 -6.22 12.63
C MET A 53 0.42 -4.91 13.34
N ALA A 54 1.62 -4.77 13.88
CA ALA A 54 2.08 -3.54 14.51
C ALA A 54 2.10 -2.37 13.51
N ALA A 55 2.59 -2.60 12.28
CA ALA A 55 2.65 -1.57 11.25
C ALA A 55 1.27 -1.18 10.68
N MET A 56 0.35 -2.13 10.51
CA MET A 56 -1.03 -1.82 10.12
C MET A 56 -1.80 -1.11 11.23
N THR A 57 -1.52 -1.44 12.50
CA THR A 57 -2.09 -0.75 13.66
C THR A 57 -1.58 0.69 13.75
N SER A 58 -0.28 0.92 13.59
CA SER A 58 0.29 2.27 13.61
C SER A 58 -0.20 3.11 12.43
N TYR A 59 -0.31 2.52 11.24
CA TYR A 59 -0.92 3.17 10.09
C TYR A 59 -2.41 3.49 10.34
N GLY A 60 -3.18 2.57 10.93
CA GLY A 60 -4.58 2.80 11.24
C GLY A 60 -4.82 3.91 12.28
N LEU A 61 -4.01 3.94 13.34
CA LEU A 61 -4.08 4.99 14.38
C LEU A 61 -3.76 6.39 13.85
N THR A 62 -2.98 6.47 12.76
CA THR A 62 -2.59 7.74 12.16
C THR A 62 -3.56 8.26 11.10
N LEU A 63 -4.48 7.43 10.59
CA LEU A 63 -5.44 7.84 9.56
C LEU A 63 -6.31 9.06 9.94
N PRO A 64 -6.85 9.17 11.17
CA PRO A 64 -7.68 10.32 11.54
C PRO A 64 -6.91 11.66 11.57
N HIS A 65 -5.59 11.61 11.67
CA HIS A 65 -4.72 12.78 11.85
C HIS A 65 -4.09 13.26 10.53
N GLN A 66 -4.50 12.68 9.39
CA GLN A 66 -3.87 12.90 8.11
C GLN A 66 -4.92 12.94 6.98
N PRO A 67 -4.74 13.78 5.94
CA PRO A 67 -5.60 13.73 4.77
C PRO A 67 -5.55 12.35 4.11
N ILE A 68 -6.72 11.79 3.81
CA ILE A 68 -6.86 10.46 3.20
C ILE A 68 -6.10 10.38 1.87
N THR A 69 -6.12 11.44 1.09
CA THR A 69 -5.36 11.53 -0.18
C THR A 69 -3.87 11.37 0.06
N LEU A 70 -3.32 11.98 1.12
CA LEU A 70 -1.91 11.81 1.48
C LEU A 70 -1.63 10.40 2.02
N SER A 71 -2.46 9.88 2.92
CA SER A 71 -2.28 8.54 3.48
C SER A 71 -2.34 7.43 2.43
N VAL A 72 -3.30 7.48 1.49
CA VAL A 72 -3.39 6.54 0.37
C VAL A 72 -2.26 6.77 -0.62
N GLY A 73 -1.89 8.04 -0.88
CA GLY A 73 -0.79 8.40 -1.78
C GLY A 73 0.57 7.84 -1.36
N LEU A 74 0.84 7.75 -0.05
CA LEU A 74 2.09 7.18 0.48
C LEU A 74 2.33 5.71 0.09
N TRP A 75 1.27 4.96 -0.25
CA TRP A 75 1.43 3.57 -0.69
C TRP A 75 2.20 3.45 -2.02
N VAL A 76 2.35 4.54 -2.80
CA VAL A 76 3.22 4.57 -3.99
C VAL A 76 4.69 4.26 -3.65
N LEU A 77 5.08 4.29 -2.38
CA LEU A 77 6.38 3.80 -1.93
C LEU A 77 6.57 2.30 -2.17
N PHE A 78 5.52 1.50 -2.24
CA PHE A 78 5.62 0.05 -2.51
C PHE A 78 6.37 -0.29 -3.81
N PRO A 79 5.96 0.21 -4.99
CA PRO A 79 6.71 -0.05 -6.22
C PRO A 79 8.13 0.51 -6.15
N LEU A 80 8.33 1.69 -5.57
CA LEU A 80 9.67 2.28 -5.45
C LEU A 80 10.62 1.43 -4.59
N LEU A 81 10.16 0.98 -3.43
CA LEU A 81 10.93 0.09 -2.55
C LEU A 81 11.21 -1.25 -3.23
N MET A 82 10.25 -1.80 -3.99
CA MET A 82 10.46 -3.03 -4.75
C MET A 82 11.59 -2.88 -5.77
N VAL A 83 11.67 -1.75 -6.46
CA VAL A 83 12.71 -1.48 -7.46
C VAL A 83 14.05 -1.21 -6.78
N ALA A 84 14.06 -0.32 -5.78
CA ALA A 84 15.26 0.09 -5.06
C ALA A 84 15.94 -1.07 -4.33
N PHE A 85 15.19 -2.03 -3.80
CA PHE A 85 15.74 -3.23 -3.14
C PHE A 85 15.70 -4.48 -4.02
N SER A 86 15.55 -4.32 -5.34
CA SER A 86 15.61 -5.45 -6.27
C SER A 86 17.03 -6.01 -6.37
N ARG A 87 17.16 -7.29 -6.78
CA ARG A 87 18.46 -7.96 -6.97
C ARG A 87 19.40 -7.24 -7.95
N ARG A 88 18.84 -6.45 -8.87
CA ARG A 88 19.57 -5.68 -9.90
C ARG A 88 20.03 -4.32 -9.39
N SER A 89 19.53 -3.90 -8.24
CA SER A 89 19.82 -2.59 -7.68
C SER A 89 21.26 -2.49 -7.19
N SER A 90 21.78 -1.26 -7.20
CA SER A 90 23.09 -0.91 -6.66
C SER A 90 22.93 0.06 -5.50
N LEU A 91 23.99 0.21 -4.69
CA LEU A 91 23.99 1.17 -3.58
C LEU A 91 23.66 2.60 -4.04
N SER A 92 24.15 2.99 -5.22
CA SER A 92 23.88 4.30 -5.81
C SER A 92 22.40 4.49 -6.13
N VAL A 93 21.72 3.46 -6.64
CA VAL A 93 20.28 3.50 -6.92
C VAL A 93 19.47 3.61 -5.62
N ILE A 94 19.86 2.88 -4.57
CA ILE A 94 19.22 2.96 -3.26
C ILE A 94 19.38 4.37 -2.68
N LEU A 95 20.60 4.91 -2.68
CA LEU A 95 20.89 6.23 -2.11
C LEU A 95 20.17 7.35 -2.86
N THR A 96 20.17 7.32 -4.19
CA THR A 96 19.46 8.31 -5.01
C THR A 96 17.94 8.24 -4.82
N SER A 97 17.36 7.03 -4.82
CA SER A 97 15.93 6.83 -4.56
C SER A 97 15.55 7.33 -3.17
N PHE A 98 16.36 7.02 -2.15
CA PHE A 98 16.14 7.51 -0.79
C PHE A 98 16.20 9.03 -0.70
N LEU A 99 17.17 9.67 -1.36
CA LEU A 99 17.29 11.13 -1.38
C LEU A 99 16.07 11.79 -2.03
N ILE A 100 15.56 11.24 -3.14
CA ILE A 100 14.36 11.72 -3.81
C ILE A 100 13.14 11.61 -2.87
N VAL A 101 12.93 10.44 -2.25
CA VAL A 101 11.83 10.22 -1.30
C VAL A 101 11.92 11.19 -0.13
N ALA A 102 13.10 11.29 0.50
CA ALA A 102 13.31 12.17 1.63
C ALA A 102 13.02 13.63 1.27
N THR A 103 13.51 14.11 0.12
CA THR A 103 13.28 15.49 -0.34
C THR A 103 11.80 15.77 -0.56
N LEU A 104 11.08 14.87 -1.23
CA LEU A 104 9.65 15.03 -1.51
C LEU A 104 8.81 14.98 -0.23
N LEU A 105 9.10 14.05 0.68
CA LEU A 105 8.38 13.91 1.95
C LEU A 105 8.68 15.06 2.93
N ILE A 106 9.93 15.53 2.98
CA ILE A 106 10.26 16.76 3.74
C ILE A 106 9.51 17.95 3.15
N GLY A 107 9.40 18.06 1.82
CA GLY A 107 8.56 19.07 1.17
C GLY A 107 7.12 19.05 1.66
N ILE A 108 6.50 17.87 1.73
CA ILE A 108 5.16 17.68 2.30
C ILE A 108 5.12 18.13 3.76
N MET A 109 6.05 17.64 4.60
CA MET A 109 6.11 17.96 6.02
C MET A 109 6.27 19.48 6.26
N VAL A 110 7.08 20.16 5.47
CA VAL A 110 7.24 21.62 5.53
C VAL A 110 5.95 22.33 5.12
N THR A 111 5.24 21.86 4.09
CA THR A 111 3.94 22.43 3.71
C THR A 111 2.86 22.23 4.78
N GLN A 112 2.89 21.09 5.49
CA GLN A 112 2.02 20.82 6.64
C GLN A 112 2.35 21.73 7.82
N ALA A 113 3.64 21.83 8.17
CA ALA A 113 4.10 22.72 9.25
C ALA A 113 3.77 24.19 8.98
N GLY A 114 3.77 24.60 7.71
CA GLY A 114 3.36 25.94 7.28
C GLY A 114 1.84 26.14 7.18
N GLY A 115 1.02 25.16 7.54
CA GLY A 115 -0.45 25.23 7.51
C GLY A 115 -1.06 25.27 6.09
N LYS A 116 -0.26 25.00 5.05
CA LYS A 116 -0.70 25.01 3.63
C LYS A 116 -1.24 23.67 3.17
N LEU A 117 -1.04 22.62 3.96
CA LEU A 117 -1.53 21.27 3.73
C LEU A 117 -2.03 20.72 5.06
N ALA A 118 -3.19 20.06 5.07
CA ALA A 118 -3.72 19.45 6.27
C ALA A 118 -2.88 18.23 6.73
N GLY A 119 -3.07 17.85 8.00
CA GLY A 119 -2.33 16.78 8.66
C GLY A 119 -1.05 17.25 9.36
N GLU A 120 -0.38 16.31 10.02
CA GLU A 120 0.77 16.61 10.86
C GLU A 120 2.08 16.05 10.28
N PRO A 121 3.19 16.82 10.32
CA PRO A 121 4.48 16.36 9.83
C PRO A 121 4.95 15.04 10.45
N ILE A 122 4.76 14.90 11.77
CA ILE A 122 5.17 13.69 12.51
C ILE A 122 4.34 12.48 12.10
N VAL A 123 3.06 12.69 11.79
CA VAL A 123 2.14 11.65 11.33
C VAL A 123 2.54 11.18 9.93
N THR A 124 2.95 12.09 9.04
CA THR A 124 3.54 11.74 7.73
C THR A 124 4.75 10.84 7.87
N LEU A 125 5.64 11.15 8.83
CA LEU A 125 6.83 10.35 9.09
C LEU A 125 6.47 8.95 9.57
N ILE A 126 5.56 8.86 10.56
CA ILE A 126 5.08 7.58 11.10
C ILE A 126 4.42 6.73 10.01
N GLN A 127 3.55 7.32 9.18
CA GLN A 127 2.91 6.60 8.07
C GLN A 127 3.91 6.13 7.02
N THR A 128 4.91 6.95 6.70
CA THR A 128 5.98 6.57 5.77
C THR A 128 6.75 5.35 6.29
N CYS A 129 7.15 5.39 7.56
CA CYS A 129 7.83 4.25 8.21
C CYS A 129 6.92 3.02 8.25
N ALA A 130 5.64 3.18 8.59
CA ALA A 130 4.67 2.09 8.62
C ALA A 130 4.53 1.44 7.23
N VAL A 131 4.34 2.24 6.17
CA VAL A 131 4.26 1.74 4.78
C VAL A 131 5.52 0.98 4.38
N ALA A 132 6.71 1.48 4.74
CA ALA A 132 7.97 0.79 4.47
C ALA A 132 8.07 -0.56 5.20
N VAL A 133 7.62 -0.63 6.46
CA VAL A 133 7.58 -1.87 7.24
C VAL A 133 6.52 -2.85 6.71
N ILE A 134 5.34 -2.37 6.28
CA ILE A 134 4.32 -3.20 5.64
C ILE A 134 4.87 -3.78 4.33
N TRP A 135 5.56 -2.98 3.51
CA TRP A 135 6.24 -3.47 2.31
C TRP A 135 7.30 -4.53 2.65
N TRP A 136 8.10 -4.30 3.68
CA TRP A 136 9.11 -5.27 4.13
C TRP A 136 8.45 -6.60 4.56
N ALA A 137 7.37 -6.53 5.34
CA ALA A 137 6.63 -7.72 5.76
C ALA A 137 5.99 -8.45 4.57
N ALA A 138 5.41 -7.71 3.61
CA ALA A 138 4.80 -8.27 2.40
C ALA A 138 5.82 -8.93 1.47
N SER A 139 7.04 -8.38 1.37
CA SER A 139 8.11 -8.92 0.52
C SER A 139 8.78 -10.18 1.09
N HIS A 140 8.78 -10.34 2.41
CA HIS A 140 9.30 -11.52 3.11
C HIS A 140 8.21 -12.56 3.43
N TRP A 141 6.98 -12.29 2.99
CA TRP A 141 5.83 -13.16 3.20
C TRP A 141 5.99 -14.49 2.46
N LYS A 142 5.69 -15.61 3.13
CA LYS A 142 5.65 -16.95 2.51
C LYS A 142 4.20 -17.41 2.36
N PRO A 143 3.73 -17.77 1.17
CA PRO A 143 2.36 -18.26 0.98
C PRO A 143 2.14 -19.58 1.74
N SER A 144 1.00 -19.72 2.40
CA SER A 144 0.61 -20.92 3.17
C SER A 144 -0.86 -21.27 2.93
N ASN A 145 -1.36 -22.37 3.50
CA ASN A 145 -2.78 -22.75 3.42
C ASN A 145 -3.51 -22.58 4.78
N THR A 146 -2.83 -22.09 5.82
CA THR A 146 -3.36 -22.03 7.19
C THR A 146 -3.86 -20.64 7.54
N HIS A 147 -5.17 -20.41 7.59
CA HIS A 147 -5.77 -19.10 7.88
C HIS A 147 -6.61 -19.09 9.16
N SER A 148 -6.61 -17.97 9.88
CA SER A 148 -7.47 -17.71 11.04
C SER A 148 -8.82 -17.18 10.56
N TRP A 149 -9.66 -18.08 10.06
CA TRP A 149 -11.02 -17.75 9.60
C TRP A 149 -11.89 -17.07 10.68
N TRP A 150 -11.58 -17.27 11.96
CA TRP A 150 -12.23 -16.58 13.07
C TRP A 150 -12.09 -15.05 12.98
N ALA A 151 -11.00 -14.52 12.41
CA ALA A 151 -10.77 -13.09 12.27
C ALA A 151 -11.83 -12.40 11.40
N LEU A 152 -12.40 -13.13 10.41
CA LEU A 152 -13.49 -12.61 9.59
C LEU A 152 -14.79 -12.45 10.38
N GLY A 153 -14.95 -13.19 11.49
CA GLY A 153 -16.07 -13.00 12.41
C GLY A 153 -16.10 -11.60 13.02
N LEU A 154 -14.94 -10.91 13.12
CA LEU A 154 -14.85 -9.53 13.61
C LEU A 154 -15.46 -8.49 12.67
N ILE A 155 -15.79 -8.88 11.43
CA ILE A 155 -16.49 -8.02 10.47
C ILE A 155 -17.96 -7.87 10.86
N LEU A 156 -18.57 -8.89 11.50
CA LEU A 156 -19.97 -8.84 11.93
C LEU A 156 -20.22 -7.74 12.98
N PRO A 157 -19.41 -7.59 14.06
CA PRO A 157 -19.52 -6.46 14.97
C PRO A 157 -19.39 -5.10 14.29
N LEU A 158 -18.48 -4.95 13.32
CA LEU A 158 -18.33 -3.69 12.57
C LEU A 158 -19.62 -3.35 11.82
N TRP A 159 -20.22 -4.34 11.17
CA TRP A 159 -21.46 -4.16 10.43
C TRP A 159 -22.66 -3.89 11.36
N LEU A 160 -22.76 -4.60 12.49
CA LEU A 160 -23.79 -4.39 13.50
C LEU A 160 -23.69 -3.02 14.20
N ALA A 161 -22.47 -2.45 14.25
CA ALA A 161 -22.22 -1.11 14.77
C ALA A 161 -22.44 0.00 13.74
N ASP A 162 -23.06 -0.30 12.60
CA ASP A 162 -23.30 0.62 11.47
C ASP A 162 -22.02 1.16 10.80
N LEU A 163 -20.87 0.53 11.05
CA LEU A 163 -19.57 0.87 10.44
C LEU A 163 -19.40 0.13 9.11
N SER A 164 -20.36 0.33 8.20
CA SER A 164 -20.44 -0.39 6.92
C SER A 164 -19.20 -0.18 6.03
N TYR A 165 -18.64 1.04 6.00
CA TYR A 165 -17.39 1.31 5.26
C TYR A 165 -16.19 0.58 5.87
N ALA A 166 -16.10 0.51 7.21
CA ALA A 166 -15.05 -0.22 7.90
C ALA A 166 -15.09 -1.72 7.61
N ALA A 167 -16.28 -2.31 7.61
CA ALA A 167 -16.50 -3.70 7.23
C ALA A 167 -16.09 -3.95 5.76
N LEU A 168 -16.46 -3.05 4.84
CA LEU A 168 -16.09 -3.13 3.44
C LEU A 168 -14.58 -3.03 3.23
N ILE A 169 -13.89 -2.11 3.93
CA ILE A 169 -12.43 -1.96 3.89
C ILE A 169 -11.74 -3.25 4.35
N ALA A 170 -12.18 -3.81 5.48
CA ALA A 170 -11.64 -5.07 5.99
C ALA A 170 -11.79 -6.20 4.96
N LEU A 171 -12.98 -6.36 4.37
CA LEU A 171 -13.24 -7.35 3.31
C LEU A 171 -12.38 -7.11 2.07
N CYS A 172 -12.23 -5.86 1.61
CA CYS A 172 -11.42 -5.54 0.45
C CYS A 172 -9.95 -5.88 0.68
N ILE A 173 -9.38 -5.50 1.82
CA ILE A 173 -7.96 -5.77 2.11
C ILE A 173 -7.73 -7.27 2.30
N THR A 174 -8.59 -7.98 3.04
CA THR A 174 -8.51 -9.45 3.16
C THR A 174 -8.63 -10.11 1.79
N GLY A 175 -9.56 -9.69 0.94
CA GLY A 175 -9.74 -10.20 -0.41
C GLY A 175 -8.53 -9.94 -1.32
N ILE A 176 -7.90 -8.77 -1.18
CA ILE A 176 -6.65 -8.45 -1.86
C ILE A 176 -5.54 -9.41 -1.41
N MET A 177 -5.36 -9.59 -0.10
CA MET A 177 -4.32 -10.47 0.44
C MET A 177 -4.53 -11.94 0.03
N ALA A 178 -5.77 -12.44 0.12
CA ALA A 178 -6.12 -13.79 -0.32
C ALA A 178 -5.85 -13.98 -1.83
N SER A 179 -6.14 -12.96 -2.63
CA SER A 179 -5.90 -13.01 -4.07
C SER A 179 -4.42 -12.93 -4.42
N MET A 180 -3.65 -12.08 -3.73
CA MET A 180 -2.21 -12.00 -3.85
C MET A 180 -1.55 -13.33 -3.52
N GLU A 181 -1.97 -13.99 -2.44
CA GLU A 181 -1.44 -15.28 -2.03
C GLU A 181 -1.73 -16.37 -3.06
N SER A 182 -2.99 -16.50 -3.49
CA SER A 182 -3.40 -17.42 -4.57
C SER A 182 -2.56 -17.22 -5.83
N LEU A 183 -2.40 -15.97 -6.27
CA LEU A 183 -1.62 -15.63 -7.46
C LEU A 183 -0.11 -15.87 -7.27
N SER A 184 0.42 -15.68 -6.07
CA SER A 184 1.83 -15.93 -5.75
C SER A 184 2.22 -17.41 -5.78
N LYS A 185 1.25 -18.32 -5.52
CA LYS A 185 1.45 -19.77 -5.65
C LYS A 185 1.58 -20.20 -7.11
N LEU A 186 1.09 -19.40 -8.06
CA LEU A 186 1.22 -19.68 -9.49
C LEU A 186 2.64 -19.34 -9.99
N GLN A 187 3.41 -20.36 -10.35
CA GLN A 187 4.78 -20.20 -10.88
C GLN A 187 4.83 -19.66 -12.32
N THR A 188 3.69 -19.49 -12.99
CA THR A 188 3.62 -19.16 -14.42
C THR A 188 4.04 -17.72 -14.74
N PHE A 189 3.90 -16.79 -13.78
CA PHE A 189 4.17 -15.36 -13.99
C PHE A 189 4.45 -14.66 -12.66
N ARG A 190 5.17 -13.53 -12.70
CA ARG A 190 5.55 -12.74 -11.51
C ARG A 190 4.38 -11.86 -11.01
N TRP A 191 3.24 -12.46 -10.73
CA TRP A 191 2.01 -11.76 -10.32
C TRP A 191 2.18 -10.88 -9.07
N SER A 192 2.95 -11.35 -8.09
CA SER A 192 3.23 -10.59 -6.87
C SER A 192 3.91 -9.24 -7.17
N LYS A 193 4.87 -9.23 -8.11
CA LYS A 193 5.49 -7.98 -8.56
C LYS A 193 4.45 -7.09 -9.24
N LEU A 194 3.66 -7.62 -10.17
CA LEU A 194 2.67 -6.83 -10.88
C LEU A 194 1.65 -6.18 -9.91
N LEU A 195 1.14 -6.93 -8.94
CA LEU A 195 0.18 -6.43 -7.95
C LEU A 195 0.76 -5.33 -7.06
N CYS A 196 2.00 -5.49 -6.58
CA CYS A 196 2.66 -4.46 -5.77
C CYS A 196 2.90 -3.15 -6.56
N TRP A 197 2.92 -3.19 -7.90
CA TRP A 197 2.91 -1.98 -8.73
C TRP A 197 1.52 -1.41 -8.94
N THR A 198 0.55 -2.27 -9.26
CA THR A 198 -0.77 -1.84 -9.71
C THR A 198 -1.70 -1.42 -8.58
N LEU A 199 -1.67 -2.09 -7.43
CA LEU A 199 -2.63 -1.81 -6.35
C LEU A 199 -2.45 -0.41 -5.76
N PRO A 200 -1.23 0.04 -5.41
CA PRO A 200 -1.04 1.40 -4.89
C PRO A 200 -1.33 2.49 -5.92
N THR A 201 -1.00 2.23 -7.18
CA THR A 201 -1.18 3.21 -8.26
C THR A 201 -2.64 3.39 -8.64
N VAL A 202 -3.35 2.29 -8.84
CA VAL A 202 -4.78 2.30 -9.17
C VAL A 202 -5.61 2.80 -7.99
N GLY A 203 -5.26 2.42 -6.76
CA GLY A 203 -5.93 2.89 -5.55
C GLY A 203 -5.91 4.42 -5.41
N PHE A 204 -4.75 5.05 -5.59
CA PHE A 204 -4.66 6.51 -5.58
C PHE A 204 -5.29 7.17 -6.82
N ALA A 205 -5.10 6.60 -8.01
CA ALA A 205 -5.70 7.12 -9.24
C ALA A 205 -7.24 7.17 -9.16
N ALA A 206 -7.87 6.20 -8.47
CA ALA A 206 -9.31 6.23 -8.20
C ALA A 206 -9.76 7.42 -7.34
N LEU A 207 -8.89 7.94 -6.47
CA LEU A 207 -9.15 9.17 -5.71
C LEU A 207 -9.01 10.40 -6.61
N VAL A 208 -8.00 10.44 -7.48
CA VAL A 208 -7.74 11.57 -8.39
C VAL A 208 -8.87 11.78 -9.40
N VAL A 209 -9.45 10.69 -9.93
CA VAL A 209 -10.53 10.76 -10.94
C VAL A 209 -11.90 10.98 -10.29
N SER A 210 -11.99 10.87 -8.96
CA SER A 210 -13.26 11.07 -8.25
C SER A 210 -13.65 12.54 -8.19
N PRO A 211 -14.84 12.92 -8.65
CA PRO A 211 -15.31 14.31 -8.59
C PRO A 211 -15.57 14.81 -7.16
N SER A 212 -15.78 13.90 -6.20
CA SER A 212 -16.07 14.24 -4.81
C SER A 212 -14.82 14.45 -3.94
N ILE A 213 -13.62 14.33 -4.49
CA ILE A 213 -12.36 14.38 -3.74
C ILE A 213 -11.44 15.40 -4.40
N GLU A 214 -11.06 16.42 -3.65
CA GLU A 214 -10.01 17.34 -4.07
C GLU A 214 -8.66 16.82 -3.59
N VAL A 215 -7.81 16.42 -4.53
CA VAL A 215 -6.43 16.00 -4.24
C VAL A 215 -5.55 17.24 -4.19
N PRO A 216 -4.88 17.55 -3.06
CA PRO A 216 -4.01 18.71 -2.98
C PRO A 216 -2.85 18.59 -3.99
N ASN A 217 -2.56 19.69 -4.71
CA ASN A 217 -1.50 19.72 -5.72
C ASN A 217 -0.14 19.18 -5.22
N PRO A 218 0.33 19.53 -4.00
CA PRO A 218 1.60 18.97 -3.50
C PRO A 218 1.58 17.44 -3.40
N VAL A 219 0.46 16.86 -2.97
CA VAL A 219 0.29 15.40 -2.83
C VAL A 219 0.31 14.72 -4.20
N PHE A 220 -0.41 15.29 -5.17
CA PHE A 220 -0.43 14.76 -6.54
C PHE A 220 0.96 14.80 -7.20
N VAL A 221 1.67 15.92 -7.06
CA VAL A 221 3.04 16.09 -7.60
C VAL A 221 4.01 15.09 -6.96
N VAL A 222 3.97 14.93 -5.64
CA VAL A 222 4.83 13.93 -4.97
C VAL A 222 4.51 12.52 -5.45
N TRP A 223 3.23 12.17 -5.57
CA TRP A 223 2.81 10.86 -6.02
C TRP A 223 3.30 10.54 -7.44
N ILE A 224 3.12 11.45 -8.40
CA ILE A 224 3.55 11.22 -9.79
C ILE A 224 5.08 11.20 -9.91
N CYS A 225 5.79 12.03 -9.13
CA CYS A 225 7.26 12.03 -9.08
C CYS A 225 7.81 10.72 -8.52
N LEU A 226 7.23 10.19 -7.44
CA LEU A 226 7.64 8.90 -6.88
C LEU A 226 7.35 7.74 -7.83
N LEU A 227 6.18 7.76 -8.48
CA LEU A 227 5.83 6.77 -9.48
C LEU A 227 6.78 6.83 -10.68
N GLY A 228 7.05 8.02 -11.20
CA GLY A 228 8.00 8.25 -12.30
C GLY A 228 9.41 7.81 -11.93
N THR A 229 9.85 8.07 -10.69
CA THR A 229 11.14 7.58 -10.18
C THR A 229 11.19 6.06 -10.20
N ALA A 230 10.17 5.39 -9.65
CA ALA A 230 10.11 3.93 -9.66
C ALA A 230 10.16 3.36 -11.09
N TRP A 231 9.38 3.91 -12.02
CA TRP A 231 9.35 3.51 -13.44
C TRP A 231 10.70 3.70 -14.13
N MET A 232 11.28 4.90 -14.03
CA MET A 232 12.55 5.22 -14.67
C MET A 232 13.69 4.38 -14.11
N THR A 233 13.74 4.17 -12.80
CA THR A 233 14.75 3.30 -12.18
C THR A 233 14.59 1.85 -12.64
N ASP A 234 13.37 1.30 -12.71
CA ASP A 234 13.17 -0.07 -13.20
C ASP A 234 13.60 -0.21 -14.67
N TYR A 235 13.28 0.78 -15.51
CA TYR A 235 13.70 0.80 -16.90
C TYR A 235 15.22 0.84 -17.06
N ILE A 236 15.90 1.73 -16.34
CA ILE A 236 17.38 1.86 -16.38
C ILE A 236 18.04 0.57 -15.89
N LEU A 237 17.55 -0.01 -14.79
CA LEU A 237 18.12 -1.26 -14.27
C LEU A 237 17.98 -2.42 -15.25
N ARG A 238 16.86 -2.49 -15.99
CA ARG A 238 16.66 -3.51 -17.03
C ARG A 238 17.55 -3.29 -18.23
N SER A 239 17.68 -2.06 -18.72
CA SER A 239 18.51 -1.78 -19.89
C SER A 239 20.00 -2.01 -19.62
N VAL A 240 20.48 -1.73 -18.41
CA VAL A 240 21.87 -2.03 -18.02
C VAL A 240 22.15 -3.53 -18.00
N GLU A 241 21.23 -4.33 -17.46
CA GLU A 241 21.36 -5.80 -17.43
C GLU A 241 21.35 -6.37 -18.86
N GLU A 242 20.41 -5.93 -19.70
CA GLU A 242 20.34 -6.35 -21.11
C GLU A 242 21.62 -6.00 -21.89
N ASN A 243 22.25 -4.86 -21.59
CA ASN A 243 23.51 -4.46 -22.21
C ASN A 243 24.75 -5.19 -21.65
N GLN A 244 24.68 -5.79 -20.46
CA GLN A 244 25.76 -6.60 -19.89
C GLN A 244 25.75 -8.04 -20.41
N ASP A 245 24.61 -8.51 -20.93
CA ASP A 245 24.44 -9.84 -21.50
C ASP A 245 24.79 -9.92 -23.00
N ILE A 246 25.24 -8.82 -23.63
CA ILE A 246 25.71 -8.70 -25.03
C ILE A 246 27.23 -8.57 -25.07
#